data_AF-A0A8I6RCE3-F1
#
_entry.id   AF-A0A8I6RCE3-F1
#
_cell.length_a   1.000
_cell.length_b   1.000
_cell.length_c   1.000
_cell.angle_alpha   90.00
_cell.angle_beta   90.00
_cell.angle_gamma   90.00
#
_symmetry.space_group_name_H-M   'P 1'
#
loop_
_entity.id
_entity.type
_entity.pdbx_description
1 polymer ?
#
loop_
_entity_poly.entity_id
_entity_poly.type
_entity_poly.pdbx_seq_one_letter_code
_entity_poly.pdbx_strand_id
1 'polypeptide(L)'
;MTASDYEYECMRAELLGLKKPDKTIFAENDVDVSSVETLAIEGEQLGHINGGLDELNSVIGSTKKKLTRFQSLTGRLGRLIKKSSDNKSSPTPKNAEHNSPSKSGSPNQRSAESGNSCSSFKAEEVERQVDRLDQLLMKAEHAELSLGYNNKLIKKITNK
;
A
#
# COMPACT_ATOMS: atom_id res chain seq x y z
N MET A 1 -1.43 20.37 30.22
CA MET A 1 -1.61 21.82 29.96
C MET A 1 -1.13 22.68 31.15
N THR A 2 -0.82 23.96 30.96
CA THR A 2 -0.44 24.89 32.05
C THR A 2 -1.66 25.69 32.54
N ALA A 3 -1.58 26.32 33.73
CA ALA A 3 -2.66 27.16 34.26
C ALA A 3 -3.14 28.25 33.28
N SER A 4 -2.25 28.70 32.39
CA SER A 4 -2.54 29.66 31.32
C SER A 4 -3.55 29.15 30.30
N ASP A 5 -3.58 27.84 30.02
CA ASP A 5 -4.45 27.26 28.98
C ASP A 5 -5.91 27.21 29.45
N TYR A 6 -6.12 26.89 30.74
CA TYR A 6 -7.45 26.92 31.36
C TYR A 6 -8.02 28.35 31.42
N GLU A 7 -7.17 29.32 31.76
CA GLU A 7 -7.57 30.72 31.82
C GLU A 7 -7.97 31.26 30.43
N TYR A 8 -7.24 30.87 29.39
CA TYR A 8 -7.58 31.18 28.01
C TYR A 8 -8.96 30.64 27.62
N GLU A 9 -9.27 29.38 27.92
CA GLU A 9 -10.58 28.80 27.60
C GLU A 9 -11.73 29.42 28.42
N CYS A 10 -11.46 29.86 29.64
CA CYS A 10 -12.43 30.64 30.41
C CYS A 10 -12.77 31.98 29.76
N MET A 11 -11.75 32.70 29.28
CA MET A 11 -11.94 33.97 28.57
C MET A 11 -12.71 33.77 27.26
N ARG A 12 -12.37 32.70 26.53
CA ARG A 12 -13.04 32.34 25.27
C ARG A 12 -14.51 32.01 25.49
N ALA A 13 -14.83 31.21 26.51
CA ALA A 13 -16.22 30.88 26.84
C ALA A 13 -17.04 32.12 27.20
N GLU A 14 -16.45 33.04 27.96
CA GLU A 14 -17.10 34.30 28.33
C GLU A 14 -17.42 35.17 27.10
N LEU A 15 -16.46 35.29 26.17
CA LEU A 15 -16.65 36.04 24.92
C LEU A 15 -17.75 35.45 24.04
N LEU A 16 -17.87 34.12 24.01
CA LEU A 16 -18.87 33.38 23.24
C LEU A 16 -20.22 33.26 23.96
N GLY A 17 -20.33 33.77 25.20
CA GLY A 17 -21.55 33.63 26.02
C GLY A 17 -21.82 32.18 26.45
N LEU A 18 -20.81 31.31 26.43
CA LEU A 18 -20.89 29.91 26.82
C LEU A 18 -20.63 29.76 28.33
N LYS A 19 -21.10 28.67 28.92
CA LYS A 19 -20.82 28.33 30.32
C LYS A 19 -19.32 28.08 30.50
N LYS A 20 -18.71 28.68 31.53
CA LYS A 20 -17.30 28.46 31.87
C LYS A 20 -17.03 26.96 32.09
N PRO A 21 -15.96 26.40 31.50
CA PRO A 21 -15.61 25.00 31.67
C PRO A 21 -15.22 24.71 33.13
N ASP A 22 -15.70 23.56 33.63
CA ASP A 22 -15.40 23.13 35.01
C ASP A 22 -13.94 22.67 35.12
N LYS A 23 -13.24 23.11 36.15
CA LYS A 23 -11.79 22.87 36.33
C LYS A 23 -11.45 21.39 36.44
N THR A 24 -12.30 20.63 37.14
CA THR A 24 -12.11 19.20 37.38
C THR A 24 -12.24 18.41 36.09
N ILE A 25 -13.30 18.69 35.33
CA ILE A 25 -13.57 18.11 34.02
C ILE A 25 -12.52 18.56 33.00
N PHE A 26 -12.06 19.82 33.05
CA PHE A 26 -11.03 20.34 32.15
C PHE A 26 -9.66 19.69 32.37
N ALA A 27 -9.30 19.40 33.63
CA ALA A 27 -8.10 18.64 33.96
C ALA A 27 -8.23 17.14 33.59
N GLU A 28 -9.44 16.59 33.60
CA GLU A 28 -9.70 15.18 33.28
C GLU A 28 -9.83 14.92 31.76
N ASN A 29 -10.12 15.96 30.96
CA ASN A 29 -10.09 15.91 29.49
C ASN A 29 -8.68 16.01 28.88
N ASP A 30 -7.63 15.63 29.61
CA ASP A 30 -6.27 15.38 29.11
C ASP A 30 -6.20 14.18 28.13
N VAL A 31 -7.31 13.86 27.46
CA VAL A 31 -7.43 12.80 26.46
C VAL A 31 -7.00 13.33 25.09
N ASP A 32 -5.77 12.97 24.72
CA ASP A 32 -5.38 12.64 23.34
C ASP A 32 -5.20 13.76 22.32
N VAL A 33 -4.44 14.80 22.65
CA VAL A 33 -3.70 15.54 21.60
C VAL A 33 -2.48 14.72 21.16
N SER A 34 -1.78 14.11 22.12
CA SER A 34 -0.63 13.22 21.89
C SER A 34 -0.96 12.05 20.96
N SER A 35 -2.14 11.46 21.08
CA SER A 35 -2.50 10.27 20.28
C SER A 35 -2.93 10.61 18.86
N VAL A 36 -3.48 11.80 18.62
CA VAL A 36 -3.75 12.24 17.24
C VAL A 36 -2.45 12.50 16.49
N GLU A 37 -1.47 13.12 17.15
CA GLU A 37 -0.13 13.31 16.59
C GLU A 37 0.59 11.97 16.37
N THR A 38 0.45 11.04 17.31
CA THR A 38 1.02 9.69 17.19
C THR A 38 0.41 8.94 16.01
N LEU A 39 -0.92 8.96 15.84
CA LEU A 39 -1.61 8.35 14.70
C LEU A 39 -1.18 8.96 13.37
N ALA A 40 -0.94 10.27 13.33
CA ALA A 40 -0.45 10.93 12.11
C ALA A 40 0.97 10.47 11.73
N ILE A 41 1.88 10.37 12.71
CA ILE A 41 3.24 9.85 12.52
C ILE A 41 3.22 8.39 12.05
N GLU A 42 2.35 7.57 12.63
CA GLU A 42 2.16 6.18 12.20
C GLU A 42 1.62 6.09 10.77
N GLY A 43 0.71 6.97 10.37
CA GLY A 43 0.21 7.09 9.01
C GLY A 43 1.29 7.37 7.97
N GLU A 44 2.28 8.20 8.28
CA GLU A 44 3.43 8.45 7.39
C GLU A 44 4.34 7.23 7.26
N GLN A 45 4.65 6.57 8.38
CA GLN A 45 5.44 5.33 8.39
C GLN A 45 4.78 4.24 7.54
N LEU A 46 3.46 4.07 7.70
CA LEU A 46 2.68 3.10 6.93
C LEU A 46 2.70 3.42 5.43
N GLY A 47 2.82 4.69 5.06
CA GLY A 47 3.00 5.11 3.67
C GLY A 47 4.35 4.76 3.08
N HIS A 48 5.42 4.98 3.84
CA HIS A 48 6.75 4.56 3.43
C HIS A 48 6.82 3.04 3.24
N ILE A 49 6.27 2.25 4.17
CA ILE A 49 6.23 0.79 4.08
C ILE A 49 5.42 0.35 2.84
N ASN A 50 4.27 0.97 2.58
CA ASN A 50 3.43 0.65 1.42
C ASN A 50 4.14 0.91 0.09
N GLY A 51 4.84 2.04 -0.03
CA GLY A 51 5.63 2.38 -1.21
C GLY A 51 6.81 1.43 -1.42
N GLY A 52 7.56 1.12 -0.34
CA GLY A 52 8.65 0.14 -0.40
C GLY A 52 8.17 -1.26 -0.80
N LEU A 53 6.98 -1.64 -0.38
CA LEU A 53 6.36 -2.92 -0.72
C LEU A 53 5.86 -2.97 -2.17
N ASP A 54 5.39 -1.85 -2.73
CA ASP A 54 5.06 -1.72 -4.16
C ASP A 54 6.32 -1.84 -5.03
N GLU A 55 7.42 -1.20 -4.62
CA GLU A 55 8.70 -1.35 -5.29
C GLU A 55 9.21 -2.78 -5.23
N LEU A 56 9.15 -3.41 -4.05
CA LEU A 56 9.54 -4.81 -3.87
C LEU A 56 8.73 -5.74 -4.78
N ASN A 57 7.41 -5.57 -4.83
CA ASN A 57 6.55 -6.32 -5.75
C ASN A 57 6.91 -6.09 -7.23
N SER A 58 7.26 -4.85 -7.61
CA SER A 58 7.75 -4.52 -8.96
C SER A 58 9.07 -5.24 -9.29
N VAL A 59 10.03 -5.22 -8.35
CA VAL A 59 11.33 -5.91 -8.50
C VAL A 59 11.14 -7.41 -8.62
N ILE A 60 10.30 -8.02 -7.78
CA ILE A 60 9.97 -9.45 -7.86
C ILE A 60 9.32 -9.80 -9.19
N GLY A 61 8.39 -8.96 -9.67
CA GLY A 61 7.76 -9.10 -10.98
C GLY A 61 8.77 -9.01 -12.12
N SER A 62 9.72 -8.08 -12.06
CA SER A 62 10.80 -7.95 -13.05
C SER A 62 11.73 -9.17 -13.04
N THR A 63 12.03 -9.71 -11.85
CA THR A 63 12.85 -10.92 -11.65
C THR A 63 12.16 -12.14 -12.27
N LYS A 64 10.87 -12.34 -12.02
CA LYS A 64 10.06 -13.41 -12.64
C LYS A 64 10.11 -13.36 -14.17
N LYS A 65 9.95 -12.15 -14.75
CA LYS A 65 10.02 -11.94 -16.21
C LYS A 65 11.39 -12.33 -16.76
N LYS A 66 12.47 -11.85 -16.13
CA LYS A 66 13.86 -12.19 -16.53
C LYS A 66 14.11 -13.70 -16.46
N LEU A 67 13.67 -14.34 -15.38
CA LEU A 67 13.86 -15.76 -15.15
C LEU A 67 13.10 -16.63 -16.14
N THR A 68 11.85 -16.25 -16.46
CA THR A 68 11.03 -16.92 -17.47
C THR A 68 11.66 -16.81 -18.86
N ARG A 69 12.23 -15.65 -19.21
CA ARG A 69 12.99 -15.48 -20.46
C ARG A 69 14.22 -16.38 -20.48
N PHE A 70 14.97 -16.44 -19.38
CA PHE A 70 16.14 -17.32 -19.27
C PHE A 70 15.78 -18.80 -19.41
N GLN A 71 14.72 -19.25 -18.75
CA GLN A 71 14.21 -20.62 -18.88
C GLN A 71 13.81 -20.95 -20.34
N SER A 72 13.15 -20.00 -21.02
CA SER A 72 12.79 -20.15 -22.43
C SER A 72 14.03 -20.24 -23.33
N LEU A 73 15.03 -19.39 -23.11
CA LEU A 73 16.28 -19.40 -23.89
C LEU A 73 17.11 -20.67 -23.68
N THR A 74 17.28 -21.13 -22.44
CA THR A 74 17.98 -22.40 -22.16
C THR A 74 17.24 -23.61 -22.72
N GLY A 75 15.90 -23.60 -22.76
CA GLY A 75 15.12 -24.63 -23.46
C GLY A 75 15.25 -24.58 -25.00
N ARG A 76 15.50 -23.41 -25.59
CA ARG A 76 15.78 -23.26 -27.03
C ARG A 76 17.21 -23.68 -27.36
N LEU A 77 18.20 -23.30 -26.56
CA LEU A 77 19.60 -23.69 -26.75
C LEU A 77 19.82 -25.19 -26.49
N GLY A 78 19.17 -25.78 -25.49
CA GLY A 78 19.21 -27.22 -25.24
C GLY A 78 18.62 -28.06 -26.39
N ARG A 79 17.66 -27.50 -27.16
CA ARG A 79 17.13 -28.13 -28.37
C ARG A 79 18.06 -28.01 -29.58
N LEU A 80 18.88 -26.95 -29.65
CA LEU A 80 19.89 -26.78 -30.70
C LEU A 80 21.07 -27.74 -30.53
N ILE A 81 21.51 -28.00 -29.29
CA ILE A 81 22.61 -28.95 -29.02
C ILE A 81 22.18 -30.40 -29.28
N LYS A 82 20.87 -30.72 -29.14
CA LYS A 82 20.34 -32.06 -29.42
C LYS A 82 20.04 -32.32 -30.91
N LYS A 83 20.13 -31.30 -31.78
CA LYS A 83 19.81 -31.43 -33.22
C LYS A 83 21.06 -31.39 -34.11
N SER A 84 22.13 -32.03 -33.66
CA SER A 84 23.22 -32.51 -34.52
C SER A 84 23.06 -34.01 -34.79
N SER A 85 21.86 -34.41 -35.21
CA SER A 85 21.59 -35.62 -35.98
C SER A 85 20.23 -35.42 -36.65
N ASP A 86 20.24 -35.54 -37.97
CA ASP A 86 19.10 -35.65 -38.86
C ASP A 86 18.41 -34.37 -39.38
N ASN A 87 18.40 -34.35 -40.71
CA ASN A 87 18.00 -33.33 -41.65
C ASN A 87 16.51 -32.93 -41.56
N LYS A 88 16.22 -31.76 -42.19
CA LYS A 88 15.01 -31.42 -42.96
C LYS A 88 14.06 -30.35 -42.36
N SER A 89 14.05 -29.22 -43.09
CA SER A 89 12.98 -28.22 -43.36
C SER A 89 12.31 -27.38 -42.25
N SER A 90 12.44 -26.05 -42.42
CA SER A 90 11.58 -24.90 -42.01
C SER A 90 10.19 -24.96 -42.70
N PRO A 91 9.13 -24.13 -42.42
CA PRO A 91 9.08 -22.84 -41.70
C PRO A 91 7.87 -22.58 -40.74
N THR A 92 7.89 -21.36 -40.18
CA THR A 92 7.00 -20.62 -39.25
C THR A 92 5.53 -20.44 -39.67
N PRO A 93 4.65 -20.01 -38.73
CA PRO A 93 4.02 -18.66 -38.80
C PRO A 93 3.93 -17.97 -37.40
N LYS A 94 4.18 -16.66 -37.24
CA LYS A 94 3.35 -15.42 -37.45
C LYS A 94 2.17 -15.20 -36.48
N ASN A 95 2.20 -14.00 -35.89
CA ASN A 95 1.12 -13.08 -35.46
C ASN A 95 0.16 -13.43 -34.30
N ALA A 96 0.06 -12.49 -33.35
CA ALA A 96 -1.21 -11.84 -32.98
C ALA A 96 -0.94 -10.67 -32.00
N GLU A 97 -1.20 -9.46 -32.48
CA GLU A 97 -1.48 -8.25 -31.71
C GLU A 97 -2.84 -8.35 -30.99
N HIS A 98 -3.20 -7.25 -30.30
CA HIS A 98 -4.52 -6.88 -29.76
C HIS A 98 -4.91 -7.42 -28.36
N ASN A 99 -4.85 -6.55 -27.34
CA ASN A 99 -5.96 -5.63 -27.02
C ASN A 99 -5.74 -4.90 -25.68
N SER A 100 -5.81 -3.57 -25.75
CA SER A 100 -6.14 -2.69 -24.63
C SER A 100 -7.65 -2.65 -24.42
N PRO A 101 -8.13 -2.44 -23.19
CA PRO A 101 -9.22 -1.49 -22.94
C PRO A 101 -8.87 -0.60 -21.74
N SER A 102 -8.83 0.73 -21.90
CA SER A 102 -9.96 1.67 -21.87
C SER A 102 -10.11 2.35 -20.51
N LYS A 103 -10.08 3.68 -20.57
CA LYS A 103 -10.42 4.65 -19.55
C LYS A 103 -11.80 4.40 -18.92
N SER A 104 -11.88 4.57 -17.61
CA SER A 104 -13.03 5.10 -16.87
C SER A 104 -12.44 6.04 -15.82
N GLY A 105 -12.76 7.33 -15.75
CA GLY A 105 -14.09 7.89 -15.67
C GLY A 105 -14.28 8.41 -14.25
N SER A 106 -13.78 9.63 -13.98
CA SER A 106 -14.14 10.39 -12.78
C SER A 106 -15.64 10.69 -12.79
N PRO A 107 -16.26 10.77 -11.60
CA PRO A 107 -17.15 11.90 -11.35
C PRO A 107 -16.76 12.68 -10.10
N ASN A 108 -17.18 13.93 -10.18
CA ASN A 108 -16.85 15.07 -9.35
C ASN A 108 -17.95 15.31 -8.29
N GLN A 109 -17.56 16.04 -7.23
CA GLN A 109 -18.37 17.01 -6.47
C GLN A 109 -19.36 16.58 -5.36
N ARG A 110 -18.93 16.94 -4.14
CA ARG A 110 -19.47 17.96 -3.19
C ARG A 110 -20.70 17.69 -2.30
N SER A 111 -20.46 18.06 -1.02
CA SER A 111 -21.34 18.75 -0.05
C SER A 111 -22.44 17.91 0.62
N ALA A 112 -22.78 18.05 1.91
CA ALA A 112 -22.40 18.99 2.97
C ALA A 112 -22.69 18.37 4.36
N GLU A 113 -22.01 18.90 5.38
CA GLU A 113 -22.42 19.11 6.78
C GLU A 113 -23.35 18.12 7.49
N SER A 114 -22.87 17.53 8.59
CA SER A 114 -23.65 17.51 9.84
C SER A 114 -22.75 17.28 11.06
N GLY A 115 -22.94 18.10 12.10
CA GLY A 115 -22.05 18.22 13.24
C GLY A 115 -22.13 17.08 14.26
N ASN A 116 -20.95 16.63 14.70
CA ASN A 116 -20.59 16.26 16.07
C ASN A 116 -19.12 15.79 16.06
N SER A 117 -18.19 16.74 15.87
CA SER A 117 -16.85 16.46 15.36
C SER A 117 -15.77 16.54 16.42
N CYS A 118 -15.65 15.52 17.27
CA CYS A 118 -14.35 15.27 17.89
C CYS A 118 -14.06 13.77 18.04
N SER A 119 -15.07 12.96 18.37
CA SER A 119 -14.93 11.50 18.43
C SER A 119 -15.05 10.81 17.06
N SER A 120 -15.89 11.31 16.15
CA SER A 120 -16.12 10.70 14.82
C SER A 120 -14.87 10.70 13.92
N PHE A 121 -14.13 11.82 13.90
CA PHE A 121 -12.93 11.94 13.08
C PHE A 121 -11.81 10.99 13.51
N LYS A 122 -11.72 10.66 14.81
CA LYS A 122 -10.74 9.70 15.32
C LYS A 122 -11.09 8.27 14.90
N ALA A 123 -12.38 7.91 14.90
CA ALA A 123 -12.83 6.58 14.48
C ALA A 123 -12.59 6.33 12.98
N GLU A 124 -12.89 7.32 12.13
CA GLU A 124 -12.67 7.21 10.68
C GLU A 124 -11.18 7.10 10.31
N GLU A 125 -10.30 7.81 11.01
CA GLU A 125 -8.85 7.71 10.77
C GLU A 125 -8.30 6.35 11.19
N VAL A 126 -8.74 5.82 12.34
CA VAL A 126 -8.39 4.46 12.77
C VAL A 126 -8.87 3.42 11.76
N GLU A 127 -10.10 3.54 11.24
CA GLU A 127 -10.63 2.65 10.21
C GLU A 127 -9.76 2.67 8.93
N ARG A 128 -9.35 3.85 8.46
CA ARG A 128 -8.44 3.98 7.31
C ARG A 128 -7.07 3.35 7.55
N GLN A 129 -6.54 3.46 8.76
CA GLN A 129 -5.27 2.84 9.10
C GLN A 129 -5.37 1.31 9.13
N VAL A 130 -6.50 0.77 9.60
CA VAL A 130 -6.79 -0.66 9.54
C VAL A 130 -6.89 -1.15 8.09
N ASP A 131 -7.65 -0.46 7.23
CA ASP A 131 -7.70 -0.78 5.79
C ASP A 131 -6.31 -0.77 5.14
N ARG A 132 -5.45 0.14 5.58
CA ARG A 132 -4.08 0.26 5.08
C ARG A 132 -3.19 -0.88 5.57
N LEU A 133 -3.36 -1.35 6.81
CA LEU A 133 -2.69 -2.54 7.33
C LEU A 133 -3.11 -3.79 6.54
N ASP A 134 -4.40 -3.94 6.22
CA ASP A 134 -4.88 -5.05 5.40
C ASP A 134 -4.28 -5.02 3.99
N GLN A 135 -4.17 -3.83 3.39
CA GLN A 135 -3.47 -3.67 2.11
C GLN A 135 -1.99 -4.06 2.19
N LEU A 136 -1.29 -3.66 3.25
CA LEU A 136 0.10 -4.03 3.47
C LEU A 136 0.25 -5.55 3.63
N LEU A 137 -0.63 -6.18 4.39
CA LEU A 137 -0.62 -7.62 4.59
C LEU A 137 -0.78 -8.36 3.27
N MET A 138 -1.80 -8.00 2.46
CA MET A 138 -2.02 -8.60 1.14
C MET A 138 -0.81 -8.44 0.22
N LYS A 139 -0.21 -7.25 0.17
CA LYS A 139 0.97 -6.99 -0.67
C LYS A 139 2.20 -7.77 -0.19
N ALA A 140 2.35 -7.98 1.12
CA ALA A 140 3.45 -8.73 1.72
C ALA A 140 3.33 -10.23 1.42
N GLU A 141 2.13 -10.78 1.56
CA GLU A 141 1.84 -12.17 1.19
C GLU A 141 2.10 -12.43 -0.29
N HIS A 142 1.64 -11.52 -1.17
CA HIS A 142 1.90 -11.64 -2.60
C HIS A 142 3.42 -11.63 -2.92
N ALA A 143 4.17 -10.76 -2.25
CA ALA A 143 5.62 -10.69 -2.39
C ALA A 143 6.30 -11.99 -1.93
N GLU A 144 5.91 -12.52 -0.77
CA GLU A 144 6.43 -13.77 -0.22
C GLU A 144 6.20 -14.94 -1.17
N LEU A 145 4.96 -15.12 -1.62
CA LEU A 145 4.59 -16.18 -2.57
C LEU A 145 5.37 -16.07 -3.88
N SER A 146 5.50 -14.84 -4.41
CA SER A 146 6.19 -14.58 -5.67
C SER A 146 7.72 -14.78 -5.55
N LEU A 147 8.32 -14.39 -4.43
CA LEU A 147 9.73 -14.69 -4.11
C LEU A 147 9.96 -16.19 -4.00
N GLY A 148 9.08 -16.91 -3.30
CA GLY A 148 9.12 -18.36 -3.19
C GLY A 148 9.09 -19.03 -4.57
N TYR A 149 8.24 -18.56 -5.47
CA TYR A 149 8.19 -19.03 -6.86
C TYR A 149 9.49 -18.75 -7.63
N ASN A 150 9.99 -17.51 -7.57
CA ASN A 150 11.25 -17.14 -8.24
C ASN A 150 12.43 -17.97 -7.74
N ASN A 151 12.53 -18.19 -6.41
CA ASN A 151 13.56 -19.03 -5.81
C ASN A 151 13.49 -20.48 -6.32
N LYS A 152 12.30 -21.05 -6.46
CA LYS A 152 12.12 -22.39 -7.05
C LYS A 152 12.59 -22.45 -8.51
N LEU A 153 12.27 -21.43 -9.30
CA LEU A 153 12.73 -21.35 -10.69
C LEU A 153 14.25 -21.21 -10.80
N ILE A 154 14.88 -20.39 -9.95
CA ILE A 154 16.34 -20.25 -9.88
C ILE A 154 16.95 -21.62 -9.57
N LYS A 155 16.48 -22.31 -8.53
CA LYS A 155 16.96 -23.66 -8.17
C LYS A 155 16.83 -24.64 -9.34
N LYS A 156 15.74 -24.61 -10.10
CA LYS A 156 15.56 -25.45 -11.30
C LYS A 156 16.56 -25.13 -12.42
N ILE A 157 16.99 -23.88 -12.51
CA ILE A 157 17.96 -23.43 -13.51
C ILE A 157 19.37 -23.79 -13.09
N THR A 158 19.72 -23.66 -11.80
CA THR A 158 21.07 -23.88 -11.28
C THR A 158 21.37 -25.34 -10.98
N ASN A 159 20.37 -26.15 -10.60
CA ASN A 159 20.56 -27.57 -10.28
C ASN A 159 20.50 -28.47 -11.53
N LYS A 160 20.89 -27.96 -12.69
CA LYS A 160 21.11 -28.73 -13.92
C LYS A 160 22.60 -28.96 -14.11
#